data_AF-A0A382DMQ1-F1
#
_entry.id   AF-A0A382DMQ1-F1
#
_cell.length_a   1.000
_cell.length_b   1.000
_cell.length_c   1.000
_cell.angle_alpha   90.00
_cell.angle_beta   90.00
_cell.angle_gamma   90.00
#
_symmetry.space_group_name_H-M   'P 1'
#
loop_
_entity.id
_entity.type
_entity.pdbx_description
1 polymer ?
#
loop_
_entity_poly.entity_id
_entity_poly.type
_entity_poly.pdbx_seq_one_letter_code
_entity_poly.pdbx_strand_id
1 'polypeptide(L)'
;MTIILSYGYILAKVFEKTRELVDTFIELSKNKKYHVGFSVLYCYKSMVPEISENKIDSLKQFYGTKDDETLKFFLFHLHADKWPREVVKNLFSETRGSDNKNDEALGAADQALNVSNNVLKGIMERVYC
;
A
#
# COMPACT_ATOMS: atom_id res chain seq x y z
N MET A 1 7.85 19.30 9.67
CA MET A 1 6.55 18.88 10.23
C MET A 1 6.72 17.49 10.81
N THR A 2 6.78 17.41 12.15
CA THR A 2 7.03 16.18 12.91
C THR A 2 5.68 15.57 13.26
N ILE A 3 5.35 14.40 12.70
CA ILE A 3 4.18 13.63 13.13
C ILE A 3 4.63 12.86 14.38
N ILE A 4 4.14 13.28 15.54
CA ILE A 4 4.36 12.59 16.82
C ILE A 4 3.24 11.55 16.96
N LEU A 5 3.56 10.28 16.70
CA LEU A 5 2.74 9.15 17.13
C LEU A 5 3.23 8.73 18.51
N SER A 6 2.34 8.86 19.49
CA SER A 6 2.63 8.70 20.92
C SER A 6 2.71 7.22 21.33
N TYR A 7 3.68 6.44 20.85
CA TYR A 7 4.10 5.17 21.48
C TYR A 7 5.51 4.82 20.99
N GLY A 8 6.51 5.01 21.85
CA GLY A 8 7.90 4.54 21.63
C GLY A 8 8.64 5.26 20.50
N TYR A 9 9.69 6.00 20.85
CA TYR A 9 10.62 6.57 19.86
C TYR A 9 11.26 5.45 19.03
N ILE A 10 10.71 5.18 17.85
CA ILE A 10 11.50 4.59 16.77
C ILE A 10 12.42 5.73 16.29
N LEU A 11 13.66 5.77 16.77
CA LEU A 11 14.72 6.70 16.34
C LEU A 11 15.15 6.47 14.87
N ALA A 12 14.29 5.89 14.03
CA ALA A 12 14.61 5.66 12.62
C ALA A 12 14.41 6.97 11.84
N LYS A 13 15.50 7.44 11.22
CA LYS A 13 15.41 8.49 10.21
C LYS A 13 14.44 8.05 9.11
N VAL A 14 13.39 8.83 8.89
CA VAL A 14 12.42 8.59 7.83
C VAL A 14 13.16 8.53 6.50
N PHE A 15 13.02 7.41 5.80
CA PHE A 15 13.58 7.24 4.46
C PHE A 15 12.78 8.08 3.47
N GLU A 16 13.48 8.85 2.63
CA GLU A 16 12.86 9.83 1.73
C GLU A 16 11.80 9.19 0.82
N LYS A 17 12.09 8.03 0.23
CA LYS A 17 11.13 7.32 -0.63
C LYS A 17 9.90 6.83 0.13
N THR A 18 10.02 6.53 1.43
CA THR A 18 8.86 6.20 2.27
C THR A 18 7.99 7.43 2.52
N ARG A 19 8.60 8.61 2.70
CA ARG A 19 7.87 9.88 2.81
C ARG A 19 7.14 10.19 1.51
N GLU A 20 7.83 10.09 0.38
CA GLU A 20 7.26 10.28 -0.96
C GLU A 20 6.03 9.38 -1.17
N LEU A 21 6.14 8.08 -0.87
CA LEU A 21 5.00 7.17 -0.93
C LEU A 21 3.81 7.65 -0.09
N VAL A 22 4.03 8.00 1.17
CA VAL A 22 2.95 8.43 2.06
C VAL A 22 2.30 9.72 1.55
N ASP A 23 3.11 10.69 1.14
CA ASP A 23 2.64 11.98 0.65
C ASP A 23 1.84 11.82 -0.65
N THR A 24 2.33 11.03 -1.61
CA THR A 24 1.61 10.72 -2.87
C THR A 24 0.28 10.03 -2.61
N PHE A 25 0.25 9.01 -1.75
CA PHE A 25 -1.01 8.33 -1.42
C PHE A 25 -2.01 9.28 -0.76
N ILE A 26 -1.56 10.14 0.16
CA ILE A 26 -2.43 11.14 0.81
C ILE A 26 -2.95 12.15 -0.21
N GLU A 27 -2.10 12.66 -1.10
CA GLU A 27 -2.47 13.64 -2.12
C GLU A 27 -3.51 13.07 -3.08
N LEU A 28 -3.25 11.89 -3.67
CA LEU A 28 -4.16 11.27 -4.61
C LEU A 28 -5.48 10.86 -3.95
N SER A 29 -5.44 10.37 -2.70
CA SER A 29 -6.64 9.96 -1.97
C SER A 29 -7.50 11.14 -1.50
N LYS A 30 -6.89 12.31 -1.25
CA LYS A 30 -7.60 13.56 -0.88
C LYS A 30 -7.99 14.41 -2.08
N ASN A 31 -7.80 13.89 -3.30
CA ASN A 31 -8.22 14.57 -4.51
C ASN A 31 -9.74 14.79 -4.51
N LYS A 32 -10.20 15.93 -5.03
CA LYS A 32 -11.65 16.22 -5.17
C LYS A 32 -12.34 15.28 -6.18
N LYS A 33 -11.57 14.55 -6.99
CA LYS A 33 -12.04 13.57 -7.97
C LYS A 33 -12.09 12.19 -7.35
N TYR A 34 -13.29 11.69 -7.06
CA TYR A 34 -13.47 10.40 -6.38
C TYR A 34 -12.89 9.20 -7.14
N HIS A 35 -12.95 9.19 -8.48
CA HIS A 35 -12.38 8.11 -9.30
C HIS A 35 -10.86 7.98 -9.14
N VAL A 36 -10.16 9.08 -8.86
CA VAL A 36 -8.71 9.10 -8.56
C VAL A 36 -8.44 8.49 -7.18
N GLY A 37 -9.17 8.93 -6.16
CA GLY A 37 -8.97 8.41 -4.80
C GLY A 37 -9.30 6.93 -4.67
N PHE A 38 -10.42 6.50 -5.28
CA PHE A 38 -10.81 5.08 -5.27
C PHE A 38 -9.89 4.21 -6.14
N SER A 39 -9.32 4.72 -7.24
CA SER A 39 -8.38 3.93 -8.04
C SER A 39 -7.10 3.63 -7.25
N VAL A 40 -6.57 4.62 -6.52
CA VAL A 40 -5.38 4.45 -5.65
C VAL A 40 -5.66 3.51 -4.49
N LEU A 41 -6.80 3.67 -3.81
CA LEU A 41 -7.18 2.78 -2.72
C LEU A 41 -7.40 1.35 -3.20
N TYR A 42 -8.06 1.18 -4.34
CA TYR A 42 -8.27 -0.14 -4.95
C TYR A 42 -6.94 -0.77 -5.36
N CYS A 43 -6.05 0.02 -5.98
CA CYS A 43 -4.72 -0.42 -6.38
C CYS A 43 -3.95 -1.03 -5.19
N TYR A 44 -3.99 -0.38 -4.03
CA TYR A 44 -3.34 -0.93 -2.84
C TYR A 44 -4.06 -2.16 -2.29
N LYS A 45 -5.37 -2.07 -2.05
CA LYS A 45 -6.16 -3.15 -1.41
C LYS A 45 -6.25 -4.43 -2.27
N SER A 46 -6.14 -4.30 -3.59
CA SER A 46 -6.14 -5.44 -4.50
C SER A 46 -4.90 -6.33 -4.38
N MET A 47 -3.83 -5.86 -3.74
CA MET A 47 -2.58 -6.62 -3.60
C MET A 47 -2.36 -7.19 -2.19
N VAL A 48 -2.97 -6.60 -1.14
CA VAL A 48 -2.57 -6.87 0.26
C VAL A 48 -2.77 -8.35 0.68
N PRO A 49 -3.92 -9.00 0.43
CA PRO A 49 -4.10 -10.43 0.70
C PRO A 49 -3.01 -11.35 0.14
N GLU A 50 -2.69 -11.27 -1.16
CA GLU A 50 -1.69 -12.12 -1.81
C GLU A 50 -0.28 -11.76 -1.36
N ILE A 51 0.01 -10.48 -1.09
CA ILE A 51 1.27 -10.08 -0.46
C ILE A 51 1.38 -10.68 0.95
N SER A 52 0.29 -10.70 1.72
CA SER A 52 0.29 -11.22 3.09
C SER A 52 0.50 -12.73 3.11
N GLU A 53 -0.16 -13.47 2.21
CA GLU A 53 0.06 -14.91 2.00
C GLU A 53 1.54 -15.20 1.69
N ASN A 54 2.09 -14.53 0.67
CA ASN A 54 3.49 -14.69 0.29
C ASN A 54 4.46 -14.33 1.43
N LYS A 55 4.13 -13.32 2.25
CA LYS A 55 4.95 -12.94 3.41
C LYS A 55 4.93 -13.99 4.50
N ILE A 56 3.78 -14.60 4.79
CA ILE A 56 3.67 -15.71 5.74
C ILE A 56 4.54 -16.88 5.28
N ASP A 57 4.40 -17.29 4.02
CA ASP A 57 5.15 -18.43 3.48
C ASP A 57 6.65 -18.17 3.47
N SER A 58 7.06 -16.98 3.03
CA SER A 58 8.47 -16.59 2.98
C SER A 58 9.10 -16.50 4.38
N LEU A 59 8.39 -15.96 5.37
CA LEU A 59 8.88 -15.87 6.76
C LEU A 59 9.05 -17.25 7.40
N LYS A 60 8.14 -18.18 7.11
CA LYS A 60 8.26 -19.58 7.54
C LYS A 60 9.43 -20.28 6.86
N GLN A 61 9.54 -20.15 5.53
CA GLN A 61 10.53 -20.87 4.74
C GLN A 61 11.95 -20.36 4.93
N PHE A 62 12.18 -19.04 4.83
CA PHE A 62 13.52 -18.47 4.76
C PHE A 62 14.04 -17.92 6.10
N TYR A 63 13.12 -17.62 7.03
CA TYR A 63 13.47 -17.03 8.33
C TYR A 63 13.09 -17.93 9.51
N GLY A 64 12.53 -19.12 9.26
CA GLY A 64 12.21 -20.11 10.30
C GLY A 64 11.15 -19.64 11.31
N THR A 65 10.32 -18.66 10.95
CA THR A 65 9.24 -18.15 11.81
C THR A 65 8.18 -19.23 11.99
N LYS A 66 7.76 -19.50 13.24
CA LYS A 66 6.81 -20.59 13.56
C LYS A 66 5.62 -20.16 14.39
N ASP A 67 5.71 -19.02 15.08
CA ASP A 67 4.65 -18.55 15.96
C ASP A 67 3.69 -17.59 15.23
N ASP A 68 2.41 -17.71 15.56
CA ASP A 68 1.37 -16.88 14.98
C ASP A 68 1.44 -15.42 15.47
N GLU A 69 2.06 -15.15 16.63
CA GLU A 69 2.16 -13.78 17.15
C GLU A 69 3.07 -12.91 16.28
N THR A 70 4.22 -13.44 15.82
CA THR A 70 5.10 -12.76 14.86
C THR A 70 4.43 -12.59 13.49
N LEU A 71 3.58 -13.54 13.09
CA LEU A 71 2.88 -13.53 11.79
C LEU A 71 1.55 -12.78 11.83
N LYS A 72 1.10 -12.34 13.01
CA LYS A 72 -0.25 -11.83 13.29
C LYS A 72 -0.69 -10.72 12.35
N PHE A 73 0.22 -9.80 12.01
CA PHE A 73 -0.07 -8.73 11.07
C PHE A 73 -0.50 -9.29 9.71
N PHE A 74 0.27 -10.20 9.13
CA PHE A 74 -0.03 -10.79 7.82
C PHE A 74 -1.22 -11.75 7.89
N LEU A 75 -1.34 -12.54 8.96
CA LEU A 75 -2.51 -13.42 9.17
C LEU A 75 -3.81 -12.62 9.23
N PHE A 76 -3.81 -11.49 9.93
CA PHE A 76 -4.95 -10.59 9.95
C PHE A 76 -5.24 -10.04 8.55
N HIS A 77 -4.25 -9.46 7.88
CA HIS A 77 -4.44 -8.81 6.57
C HIS A 77 -4.77 -9.78 5.43
N LEU A 78 -4.35 -11.04 5.52
CA LEU A 78 -4.75 -12.12 4.60
C LEU A 78 -6.28 -12.27 4.52
N HIS A 79 -6.97 -12.08 5.65
CA HIS A 79 -8.43 -12.21 5.73
C HIS A 79 -9.14 -10.86 5.72
N ALA A 80 -8.67 -9.93 6.54
CA ALA A 80 -9.34 -8.66 6.82
C ALA A 80 -9.44 -7.76 5.59
N ASP A 81 -8.49 -7.84 4.65
CA ASP A 81 -8.49 -6.97 3.46
C ASP A 81 -9.27 -7.53 2.26
N LYS A 82 -9.78 -8.77 2.32
CA LYS A 82 -10.64 -9.33 1.25
C LYS A 82 -11.97 -8.57 1.14
N TRP A 83 -12.61 -8.26 2.26
CA TRP A 83 -13.87 -7.52 2.25
C TRP A 83 -13.68 -6.04 1.83
N PRO A 84 -12.76 -5.26 2.43
CA PRO A 84 -12.42 -3.91 1.96
C PRO A 84 -12.04 -3.86 0.48
N ARG A 85 -11.31 -4.85 -0.06
CA ARG A 85 -11.01 -4.94 -1.49
C ARG A 85 -12.29 -4.92 -2.33
N GLU A 86 -13.26 -5.78 -2.02
CA GLU A 86 -14.50 -5.86 -2.80
C GLU A 86 -15.36 -4.59 -2.63
N VAL A 87 -15.43 -4.03 -1.42
CA VAL A 87 -16.13 -2.76 -1.18
C VAL A 87 -15.52 -1.63 -2.03
N VAL A 88 -14.20 -1.47 -1.98
CA VAL A 88 -13.51 -0.41 -2.72
C VAL A 88 -13.61 -0.63 -4.23
N LYS A 89 -13.54 -1.88 -4.69
CA LYS A 89 -13.75 -2.24 -6.10
C LYS A 89 -15.13 -1.81 -6.60
N ASN A 90 -16.17 -2.09 -5.83
CA ASN A 90 -17.54 -1.74 -6.18
C ASN A 90 -17.72 -0.22 -6.21
N LEU A 91 -17.26 0.49 -5.17
CA LEU A 91 -17.28 1.95 -5.14
C LEU A 91 -16.50 2.57 -6.30
N PHE A 92 -15.32 2.02 -6.62
CA PHE A 92 -14.54 2.47 -7.77
C PHE A 92 -15.31 2.27 -9.08
N SER A 93 -15.98 1.13 -9.24
CA SER A 93 -16.80 0.84 -10.43
C SER A 93 -17.95 1.82 -10.63
N GLU A 94 -18.54 2.32 -9.54
CA GLU A 94 -19.58 3.36 -9.56
C GLU A 94 -19.05 4.74 -9.97
N THR A 95 -17.74 4.97 -9.82
CA THR A 95 -17.09 6.23 -10.24
C THR A 95 -16.66 6.24 -11.71
N ARG A 96 -16.79 5.11 -12.42
CA ARG A 96 -16.49 5.02 -13.86
C ARG A 96 -17.32 6.03 -14.64
N GLY A 97 -16.72 6.58 -15.69
CA GLY A 97 -17.39 7.57 -16.53
C GLY A 97 -16.72 7.68 -17.89
N SER A 98 -16.61 8.91 -18.40
CA SER A 98 -15.95 9.19 -19.68
C SER A 98 -14.52 8.64 -19.73
N ASP A 99 -14.00 8.44 -20.94
CA ASP A 99 -12.63 7.97 -21.17
C ASP A 99 -11.60 8.78 -20.37
N ASN A 100 -11.76 10.12 -20.31
CA ASN A 100 -10.91 10.97 -19.49
C ASN A 100 -10.87 10.58 -18.00
N LYS A 101 -11.99 10.16 -17.39
CA LYS A 101 -11.99 9.71 -15.99
C LYS A 101 -11.26 8.38 -15.83
N ASN A 102 -11.40 7.49 -16.81
CA ASN A 102 -10.73 6.20 -16.80
C ASN A 102 -9.21 6.41 -16.91
N ASP A 103 -8.76 7.30 -17.79
CA ASP A 103 -7.35 7.66 -17.96
C ASP A 103 -6.77 8.31 -16.69
N GLU A 104 -7.51 9.23 -16.06
CA GLU A 104 -7.10 9.83 -14.78
C GLU A 104 -6.97 8.80 -13.65
N ALA A 105 -7.91 7.84 -13.57
CA ALA A 105 -7.87 6.77 -12.60
C ALA A 105 -6.68 5.82 -12.83
N LEU A 106 -6.42 5.45 -14.09
CA LEU A 106 -5.28 4.64 -14.51
C LEU A 106 -3.96 5.34 -14.18
N GLY A 107 -3.82 6.62 -14.54
CA GLY A 107 -2.63 7.41 -14.24
C GLY A 107 -2.36 7.51 -12.74
N ALA A 108 -3.39 7.67 -11.92
CA ALA A 108 -3.24 7.70 -10.47
C ALA A 108 -2.82 6.35 -9.88
N ALA A 109 -3.36 5.24 -10.40
CA ALA A 109 -2.95 3.89 -10.00
C ALA A 109 -1.50 3.61 -10.40
N ASP A 110 -1.07 4.03 -11.60
CA ASP A 110 0.31 3.92 -12.06
C ASP A 110 1.28 4.71 -11.15
N GLN A 111 0.93 5.95 -10.79
CA GLN A 111 1.72 6.73 -9.83
C GLN A 111 1.83 6.03 -8.48
N ALA A 112 0.71 5.49 -7.95
CA ALA A 112 0.70 4.75 -6.68
C ALA A 112 1.59 3.49 -6.72
N LEU A 113 1.57 2.75 -7.83
CA LEU A 113 2.46 1.60 -8.05
C LEU A 113 3.92 2.02 -8.16
N ASN A 114 4.21 3.10 -8.90
CA ASN A 114 5.57 3.60 -9.06
C ASN A 114 6.20 4.00 -7.73
N VAL A 115 5.51 4.79 -6.90
CA VAL A 115 6.05 5.15 -5.57
C VAL A 115 6.19 3.93 -4.65
N SER A 116 5.29 2.95 -4.76
CA SER A 116 5.40 1.67 -4.02
C SER A 116 6.66 0.89 -4.41
N ASN A 117 6.93 0.78 -5.71
CA ASN A 117 8.14 0.13 -6.21
C ASN A 117 9.41 0.92 -5.88
N ASN A 118 9.34 2.26 -5.88
CA ASN A 118 10.47 3.11 -5.54
C ASN A 118 10.95 2.90 -4.10
N VAL A 119 10.04 2.64 -3.15
CA VAL A 119 10.43 2.25 -1.78
C VAL A 119 11.28 0.98 -1.80
N LEU A 120 10.85 -0.06 -2.51
CA LEU A 120 11.59 -1.32 -2.62
C LEU A 120 12.95 -1.13 -3.30
N LYS A 121 12.98 -0.39 -4.42
CA LYS A 121 14.22 -0.02 -5.11
C LYS A 121 15.16 0.75 -4.20
N GLY A 122 14.66 1.69 -3.41
CA GLY A 122 15.47 2.44 -2.47
C GLY A 122 16.05 1.61 -1.32
N ILE A 123 15.34 0.58 -0.87
CA ILE A 123 15.90 -0.39 0.08
C ILE A 123 17.04 -1.16 -0.57
N MET A 124 16.84 -1.64 -1.82
CA MET A 124 17.88 -2.36 -2.55
C MET A 124 19.13 -1.51 -2.74
N GLU A 125 18.98 -0.28 -3.22
CA GLU A 125 20.08 0.67 -3.39
C GLU A 125 20.79 0.99 -2.07
N ARG A 126 20.05 1.13 -0.97
CA ARG A 126 20.64 1.48 0.33
C ARG A 126 21.43 0.32 0.97
N VAL A 127 21.02 -0.92 0.71
CA VAL A 127 21.59 -2.11 1.37
C VAL A 127 22.64 -2.78 0.49
N TYR A 128 22.49 -2.73 -0.83
CA TYR A 128 23.28 -3.54 -1.77
C TYR A 128 24.03 -2.72 -2.84
N CYS A 129 23.91 -1.39 -2.86
CA CYS A 129 24.67 -0.52 -3.77
C CYS A 129 25.46 0.53 -2.98
#